data_AF-A0A5R9KJG4-F1
#
_entry.id   AF-A0A5R9KJG4-F1
#
_cell.length_a   1.000
_cell.length_b   1.000
_cell.length_c   1.000
_cell.angle_alpha   90.00
_cell.angle_beta   90.00
_cell.angle_gamma   90.00
#
_symmetry.space_group_name_H-M   'P 1'
#
loop_
_entity.id
_entity.type
_entity.pdbx_description
1 polymer ?
#
loop_
_entity_poly.entity_id
_entity_poly.type
_entity_poly.pdbx_seq_one_letter_code
_entity_poly.pdbx_strand_id
1 'polypeptide(L)'
;MILRNPVVPISLADQVKEMGFNNDSTMAFVRNAGASFRLKEIDLTGIKQIEIIRAGGRNAGTPPSGTIEMHANAPDGFLLGKFSGEYTDKMSFNITPGSVSGIKDLYLVFNGAPIRIKAIRFGEGD
;
A
#
# COMPACT_ATOMS: atom_id res chain seq x y z
N MET A 1 5.56 0.76 26.26
CA MET A 1 5.95 1.54 25.06
C MET A 1 5.21 0.93 23.88
N ILE A 2 4.19 1.61 23.36
CA ILE A 2 3.42 1.15 22.20
C ILE A 2 4.03 1.84 20.98
N LEU A 3 4.42 1.08 19.95
CA LEU A 3 4.91 1.63 18.70
C LEU A 3 3.77 2.44 18.07
N ARG A 4 3.87 3.77 18.07
CA ARG A 4 2.98 4.63 17.30
C ARG A 4 3.47 4.58 15.86
N ASN A 5 2.63 4.11 14.96
CA ASN A 5 2.83 4.02 13.52
C ASN A 5 3.73 2.86 13.03
N PRO A 6 3.22 1.60 13.02
CA PRO A 6 4.01 0.47 12.54
C PRO A 6 4.34 0.60 11.05
N VAL A 7 5.56 0.18 10.69
CA VAL A 7 6.02 0.03 9.31
C VAL A 7 6.09 -1.45 9.01
N VAL A 8 5.28 -1.90 8.06
CA VAL A 8 5.20 -3.28 7.58
C VAL A 8 6.00 -3.40 6.29
N PRO A 9 7.11 -4.16 6.27
CA PRO A 9 7.87 -4.44 5.05
C PRO A 9 7.02 -5.14 4.00
N ILE A 10 7.27 -4.85 2.71
CA ILE A 10 6.54 -5.49 1.60
C ILE A 10 6.80 -7.01 1.53
N SER A 11 7.90 -7.49 2.10
CA SER A 11 8.20 -8.91 2.22
C SER A 11 7.22 -9.68 3.12
N LEU A 12 6.44 -8.98 3.95
CA LEU A 12 5.38 -9.59 4.76
C LEU A 12 4.03 -9.66 4.02
N ALA A 13 3.98 -9.24 2.75
CA ALA A 13 2.81 -9.47 1.92
C ALA A 13 2.60 -10.98 1.72
N ASP A 14 1.41 -11.44 2.06
CA ASP A 14 1.12 -12.87 2.15
C ASP A 14 0.51 -13.42 0.85
N GLN A 15 -0.10 -12.55 0.04
CA GLN A 15 -0.50 -12.83 -1.33
C GLN A 15 -0.07 -11.70 -2.24
N VAL A 16 0.38 -12.06 -3.44
CA VAL A 16 0.80 -11.12 -4.48
C VAL A 16 0.28 -11.57 -5.83
N LYS A 17 -0.14 -10.61 -6.65
CA LYS A 17 -0.59 -10.81 -8.03
C LYS A 17 0.17 -9.85 -8.92
N GLU A 18 0.83 -10.39 -9.94
CA GLU A 18 1.55 -9.62 -10.97
C GLU A 18 2.61 -8.65 -10.42
N MET A 19 3.24 -9.03 -9.31
CA MET A 19 4.34 -8.31 -8.69
C MET A 19 5.60 -9.19 -8.67
N GLY A 20 6.75 -8.58 -8.96
CA GLY A 20 8.05 -9.22 -8.78
C GLY A 20 8.75 -8.72 -7.53
N PHE A 21 9.75 -9.44 -7.02
CA PHE A 21 10.59 -9.02 -5.90
C PHE A 21 12.06 -8.97 -6.33
N ASN A 22 12.86 -8.17 -5.63
CA ASN A 22 14.32 -8.28 -5.73
C ASN A 22 14.83 -9.48 -4.91
N ASN A 23 16.12 -9.79 -5.03
CA ASN A 23 16.72 -11.00 -4.45
C ASN A 23 16.56 -11.12 -2.93
N ASP A 24 16.54 -9.99 -2.20
CA ASP A 24 16.36 -9.97 -0.74
C ASP A 24 14.90 -9.72 -0.30
N SER A 25 13.97 -9.63 -1.25
CA SER A 25 12.54 -9.35 -1.06
C SER A 25 12.21 -8.04 -0.32
N THR A 26 13.17 -7.14 -0.14
CA THR A 26 12.93 -5.83 0.51
C THR A 26 12.22 -4.83 -0.40
N MET A 27 12.09 -5.15 -1.69
CA MET A 27 11.45 -4.31 -2.68
C MET A 27 10.59 -5.15 -3.63
N ALA A 28 9.36 -4.70 -3.83
CA ALA A 28 8.46 -5.24 -4.84
C ALA A 28 8.38 -4.32 -6.07
N PHE A 29 8.24 -4.91 -7.24
CA PHE A 29 8.05 -4.27 -8.53
C PHE A 29 6.62 -4.50 -9.02
N VAL A 30 5.84 -3.44 -9.11
CA VAL A 30 4.54 -3.40 -9.77
C VAL A 30 4.79 -2.98 -11.22
N ARG A 31 4.45 -3.84 -12.18
CA ARG A 31 4.71 -3.59 -13.61
C ARG A 31 3.46 -3.37 -14.43
N ASN A 32 2.33 -3.94 -14.00
CA ASN A 32 1.08 -3.95 -14.72
C ASN A 32 -0.03 -3.29 -13.88
N ALA A 33 -0.98 -2.67 -14.56
CA ALA A 33 -2.26 -2.31 -13.95
C ALA A 33 -3.04 -3.59 -13.58
N GLY A 34 -3.74 -3.56 -12.45
CA GLY A 34 -4.39 -4.74 -11.87
C GLY A 34 -3.48 -5.61 -10.99
N ALA A 35 -2.19 -5.26 -10.87
CA ALA A 35 -1.31 -5.86 -9.88
C ALA A 35 -1.78 -5.52 -8.47
N SER A 36 -1.63 -6.46 -7.54
CA SER A 36 -2.10 -6.27 -6.17
C SER A 36 -1.31 -7.09 -5.17
N PHE A 37 -1.33 -6.68 -3.92
CA PHE A 37 -0.88 -7.53 -2.81
C PHE A 37 -1.83 -7.46 -1.62
N ARG A 38 -1.72 -8.46 -0.75
CA ARG A 38 -2.46 -8.59 0.48
C ARG A 38 -1.55 -8.45 1.69
N LEU A 39 -2.08 -7.81 2.73
CA LEU A 39 -1.61 -7.92 4.09
C LEU A 39 -2.71 -8.56 4.93
N LYS A 40 -2.48 -9.78 5.42
CA LYS A 40 -3.44 -10.54 6.20
C LYS A 40 -3.59 -9.99 7.63
N GLU A 41 -4.81 -10.04 8.16
CA GLU A 41 -5.10 -9.82 9.60
C GLU A 41 -4.53 -8.51 10.18
N ILE A 42 -4.67 -7.41 9.45
CA ILE A 42 -4.29 -6.08 9.91
C ILE A 42 -5.37 -5.50 10.81
N ASP A 43 -5.01 -5.12 12.04
CA ASP A 43 -5.89 -4.34 12.91
C ASP A 43 -5.89 -2.88 12.49
N LEU A 44 -7.04 -2.42 11.98
CA LEU A 44 -7.25 -1.04 11.53
C LEU A 44 -7.83 -0.15 12.63
N THR A 45 -8.00 -0.66 13.86
CA THR A 45 -8.55 0.12 14.97
C THR A 45 -7.67 1.32 15.28
N GLY A 46 -8.25 2.53 15.19
CA GLY A 46 -7.54 3.79 15.43
C GLY A 46 -6.69 4.29 14.27
N ILE A 47 -6.49 3.51 13.20
CA ILE A 47 -5.75 3.92 12.02
C ILE A 47 -6.61 4.89 11.19
N LYS A 48 -6.05 6.06 10.89
CA LYS A 48 -6.70 7.08 10.05
C LYS A 48 -5.95 7.33 8.75
N GLN A 49 -4.66 7.01 8.72
CA GLN A 49 -3.81 7.20 7.56
C GLN A 49 -2.98 5.95 7.31
N ILE A 50 -2.87 5.56 6.05
CA ILE A 50 -1.92 4.56 5.60
C ILE A 50 -1.05 5.20 4.52
N GLU A 51 0.23 4.83 4.47
CA GLU A 51 1.16 5.35 3.49
C GLU A 51 1.94 4.21 2.83
N ILE A 52 1.99 4.22 1.50
CA ILE A 52 2.92 3.38 0.75
C ILE A 52 4.26 4.10 0.69
N ILE A 53 5.31 3.43 1.13
CA ILE A 53 6.69 3.90 1.03
C ILE A 53 7.29 3.35 -0.26
N ARG A 54 7.59 4.27 -1.18
CA ARG A 54 8.23 3.94 -2.46
C ARG A 54 9.67 3.49 -2.21
N ALA A 55 10.12 2.48 -2.95
CA ALA A 55 11.52 2.12 -2.98
C ALA A 55 12.29 3.08 -3.91
N GLY A 56 13.44 3.56 -3.44
CA GLY A 56 14.32 4.43 -4.22
C GLY A 56 14.83 3.77 -5.51
N GLY A 57 15.24 4.60 -6.48
CA GLY A 57 15.80 4.15 -7.75
C GLY A 57 16.09 5.32 -8.67
N ARG A 58 16.61 5.05 -9.87
CA ARG A 58 16.76 6.09 -10.90
C ARG A 58 15.40 6.73 -11.16
N ASN A 59 15.31 8.03 -10.89
CA ASN A 59 14.14 8.82 -11.23
C ASN A 59 13.99 8.82 -12.76
N ALA A 60 12.82 8.40 -13.24
CA ALA A 60 12.44 8.66 -14.61
C ALA A 60 12.33 10.19 -14.81
N GLY A 61 12.63 10.68 -16.02
CA GLY A 61 12.55 12.12 -16.32
C GLY A 61 11.15 12.71 -16.16
N THR A 62 10.12 11.86 -16.11
CA THR A 62 8.74 12.20 -15.73
C THR A 62 8.33 11.35 -14.53
N PRO A 63 7.78 11.93 -13.45
CA PRO A 63 7.25 11.17 -12.33
C PRO A 63 6.19 10.18 -12.82
N PRO A 64 6.34 8.87 -12.52
CA PRO A 64 5.28 7.92 -12.84
C PRO A 64 4.03 8.28 -12.02
N SER A 65 2.85 8.07 -12.60
CA SER A 65 1.58 8.42 -11.97
C SER A 65 0.55 7.31 -12.14
N GLY A 66 -0.47 7.36 -11.29
CA GLY A 66 -1.61 6.46 -11.40
C GLY A 66 -2.48 6.45 -10.16
N THR A 67 -3.38 5.47 -10.14
CA THR A 67 -4.30 5.23 -9.05
C THR A 67 -3.86 4.00 -8.24
N ILE A 68 -4.02 4.07 -6.93
CA ILE A 68 -3.88 2.92 -6.04
C ILE A 68 -5.14 2.87 -5.18
N GLU A 69 -5.78 1.72 -5.11
CA GLU A 69 -7.01 1.52 -4.36
C GLU A 69 -6.77 0.53 -3.23
N MET A 70 -7.37 0.82 -2.08
CA MET A 70 -7.20 0.03 -0.87
C MET A 70 -8.55 -0.59 -0.50
N HIS A 71 -8.61 -1.91 -0.48
CA HIS A 71 -9.85 -2.67 -0.27
C HIS A 71 -9.76 -3.56 0.97
N ALA A 72 -10.88 -3.73 1.65
CA ALA A 72 -11.02 -4.65 2.77
C ALA A 72 -11.49 -6.05 2.30
N ASN A 73 -10.84 -7.09 2.83
CA ASN A 73 -11.13 -8.52 2.70
C ASN A 73 -11.00 -9.15 1.30
N ALA A 74 -11.11 -8.37 0.23
CA ALA A 74 -10.95 -8.83 -1.14
C ALA A 74 -10.36 -7.72 -2.04
N PRO A 75 -9.72 -8.05 -3.18
CA PRO A 75 -9.18 -7.05 -4.11
C PRO A 75 -10.22 -6.07 -4.66
N ASP A 76 -11.46 -6.49 -4.77
CA ASP A 76 -12.64 -5.72 -5.20
C ASP A 76 -13.62 -5.46 -4.05
N GLY A 77 -13.15 -5.67 -2.81
CA GLY A 77 -13.94 -5.50 -1.60
C GLY A 77 -14.26 -4.03 -1.28
N PHE A 78 -14.70 -3.77 -0.06
CA PHE A 78 -15.05 -2.43 0.36
C PHE A 78 -13.85 -1.47 0.26
N LEU A 79 -14.01 -0.35 -0.47
CA LEU A 79 -12.96 0.64 -0.68
C LEU A 79 -12.72 1.46 0.60
N LEU A 80 -11.54 1.29 1.19
CA LEU A 80 -11.08 1.98 2.38
C LEU A 80 -10.53 3.37 2.08
N GLY A 81 -9.84 3.49 0.95
CA GLY A 81 -9.14 4.69 0.55
C GLY A 81 -8.58 4.56 -0.86
N LYS A 82 -8.28 5.71 -1.46
CA LYS A 82 -7.76 5.81 -2.83
C LYS A 82 -6.70 6.89 -2.89
N PHE A 83 -5.60 6.57 -3.56
CA PHE A 83 -4.59 7.52 -3.99
C PHE A 83 -4.72 7.70 -5.51
N SER A 84 -4.60 8.94 -6.00
CA SER A 84 -4.52 9.24 -7.42
C SER A 84 -3.58 10.42 -7.63
N GLY A 85 -2.50 10.22 -8.40
CA GLY A 85 -1.53 11.28 -8.67
C GLY A 85 -0.15 10.75 -9.03
N GLU A 86 0.84 11.63 -8.92
CA GLU A 86 2.25 11.29 -9.13
C GLU A 86 2.81 10.49 -7.94
N TYR A 87 3.54 9.41 -8.24
CA TYR A 87 4.17 8.59 -7.23
C TYR A 87 5.40 9.29 -6.65
N THR A 88 5.23 9.92 -5.50
CA THR A 88 6.30 10.49 -4.68
C THR A 88 6.92 9.41 -3.77
N ASP A 89 7.80 9.81 -2.85
CA ASP A 89 8.41 8.89 -1.88
C ASP A 89 7.38 8.24 -0.94
N LYS A 90 6.28 8.95 -0.67
CA LYS A 90 5.18 8.52 0.20
C LYS A 90 3.85 8.83 -0.46
N MET A 91 3.07 7.79 -0.73
CA MET A 91 1.69 7.94 -1.21
C MET A 91 0.76 7.70 -0.03
N SER A 92 0.08 8.74 0.42
CA SER A 92 -0.76 8.70 1.62
C SER A 92 -2.23 8.50 1.24
N PHE A 93 -2.91 7.69 2.06
CA PHE A 93 -4.31 7.33 1.95
C PHE A 93 -4.99 7.75 3.24
N ASN A 94 -6.02 8.59 3.15
CA ASN A 94 -6.91 8.79 4.28
C ASN A 94 -7.91 7.63 4.30
N ILE A 95 -7.95 6.91 5.42
CA ILE A 95 -8.99 5.90 5.61
C ILE A 95 -10.30 6.64 5.85
N THR A 96 -11.34 6.23 5.15
CA THR A 96 -12.66 6.83 5.32
C THR A 96 -13.12 6.66 6.78
N PRO A 97 -13.42 7.74 7.52
CA PRO A 97 -13.80 7.62 8.94
C PRO A 97 -15.03 6.72 9.13
N GLY A 98 -14.98 5.83 10.12
CA GLY A 98 -16.05 4.87 10.40
C GLY A 98 -16.21 3.76 9.35
N SER A 99 -15.40 3.78 8.28
CA SER A 99 -15.55 2.81 7.20
C SER A 99 -15.16 1.41 7.61
N VAL A 100 -14.09 1.21 8.39
CA VAL A 100 -13.72 -0.11 8.91
C VAL A 100 -12.88 0.00 10.20
N SER A 101 -13.29 -0.71 11.26
CA SER A 101 -12.52 -0.96 12.48
C SER A 101 -12.27 -2.46 12.68
N GLY A 102 -11.32 -2.81 13.54
CA GLY A 102 -10.95 -4.19 13.84
C GLY A 102 -10.02 -4.82 12.80
N ILE A 103 -9.91 -6.15 12.88
CA ILE A 103 -8.98 -6.97 12.09
C ILE A 103 -9.55 -7.25 10.69
N LYS A 104 -8.77 -6.99 9.65
CA LYS A 104 -9.13 -7.17 8.24
C LYS A 104 -7.96 -7.63 7.40
N ASP A 105 -8.24 -8.37 6.33
CA ASP A 105 -7.29 -8.52 5.24
C ASP A 105 -7.29 -7.24 4.40
N LEU A 106 -6.12 -6.66 4.16
CA LEU A 106 -5.95 -5.43 3.40
C LEU A 106 -5.42 -5.75 2.01
N TYR A 107 -6.14 -5.34 0.97
CA TYR A 107 -5.71 -5.44 -0.41
C TYR A 107 -5.33 -4.08 -0.96
N LEU A 108 -4.17 -3.98 -1.61
CA LEU A 108 -3.76 -2.78 -2.34
C LEU A 108 -3.68 -3.13 -3.83
N VAL A 109 -4.46 -2.43 -4.64
CA VAL A 109 -4.62 -2.66 -6.09
C VAL A 109 -4.04 -1.48 -6.86
N PHE A 110 -3.12 -1.76 -7.77
CA PHE A 110 -2.38 -0.77 -8.53
C PHE A 110 -2.96 -0.61 -9.93
N ASN A 111 -3.39 0.60 -10.26
CA ASN A 111 -3.97 0.96 -11.55
C ASN A 111 -3.21 2.17 -12.10
N GLY A 112 -2.03 1.94 -12.67
CA GLY A 112 -1.15 3.04 -13.07
C GLY A 112 0.18 2.61 -13.66
N ALA A 113 1.09 3.59 -13.74
CA ALA A 113 2.45 3.37 -14.18
C ALA A 113 3.21 2.39 -13.26
N PRO A 114 4.31 1.78 -13.74
CA PRO A 114 5.13 0.91 -12.90
C PRO A 114 5.69 1.65 -11.68
N ILE A 115 5.67 0.98 -10.52
CA ILE A 115 6.17 1.50 -9.25
C ILE A 115 6.98 0.44 -8.49
N ARG A 116 7.89 0.90 -7.62
CA ARG A 116 8.63 0.06 -6.68
C ARG A 116 8.23 0.40 -5.26
N ILE A 117 7.97 -0.62 -4.45
CA ILE A 117 7.43 -0.46 -3.10
C ILE A 117 8.37 -1.14 -2.12
N LYS A 118 8.61 -0.49 -0.98
CA LYS A 118 9.45 -1.02 0.10
C LYS A 118 8.62 -1.47 1.30
N ALA A 119 7.64 -0.66 1.70
CA ALA A 119 6.92 -0.88 2.94
C ALA A 119 5.60 -0.09 2.97
N ILE A 120 4.74 -0.46 3.91
CA ILE A 120 3.48 0.20 4.23
C ILE A 120 3.59 0.74 5.65
N ARG A 121 3.23 2.01 5.86
CA ARG A 121 3.16 2.62 7.20
C ARG A 121 1.71 2.87 7.55
N PHE A 122 1.32 2.47 8.76
CA PHE A 122 0.00 2.75 9.32
C PHE A 122 0.15 3.88 10.32
N GLY A 123 -0.82 4.78 10.41
CA GLY A 123 -0.80 5.86 11.38
C GLY A 123 -2.18 6.34 11.79
N GLU A 124 -2.25 6.93 12.98
CA GLU A 124 -3.50 7.42 13.60
C GLU A 124 -3.93 8.80 13.07
N GLY A 125 -3.23 9.31 12.04
CA GLY A 125 -3.26 10.73 11.66
C GLY A 125 -2.50 11.59 12.68
N ASP A 126 -2.07 12.78 12.28
CA ASP A 126 -1.62 13.79 13.24
C ASP A 126 -2.77 14.26 14.16
#